data_AF-A0AAU2MIM9-F1
#
_entry.id   AF-A0AAU2MIM9-F1
#
_cell.length_a   1.000
_cell.length_b   1.000
_cell.length_c   1.000
_cell.angle_alpha   90.00
_cell.angle_beta   90.00
_cell.angle_gamma   90.00
#
_symmetry.space_group_name_H-M   'P 1'
#
loop_
_entity.id
_entity.type
_entity.pdbx_description
1 polymer ?
#
loop_
_entity_poly.entity_id
_entity_poly.type
_entity_poly.pdbx_seq_one_letter_code
_entity_poly.pdbx_strand_id
1 'polypeptide(L)'
;MDRFVLGGTDFAVDRSASSVEPAPDGTVTIEVWGTDEAFEAQGDTGPFAWVTRPPRLYLTAVPAVRTGDVATVAFDDGMADLYDIGLYLHERGDVIGELTVDPARTLRISGSAQVNGRAESMDVQVSLPLLGA
;
A
#
# COMPACT_ATOMS: atom_id res chain seq x y z
N MET A 1 8.90 -6.04 11.34
CA MET A 1 7.47 -6.15 11.71
C MET A 1 6.70 -5.44 10.63
N ASP A 2 5.66 -6.08 10.11
CA ASP A 2 4.86 -5.47 9.07
C ASP A 2 3.95 -4.40 9.67
N ARG A 3 3.70 -3.34 8.92
CA ARG A 3 2.85 -2.23 9.35
C ARG A 3 2.17 -1.58 8.17
N PHE A 4 0.99 -1.03 8.42
CA PHE A 4 0.28 -0.19 7.47
C PHE A 4 -0.15 1.05 8.21
N VAL A 5 0.66 2.11 8.13
CA VAL A 5 0.36 3.38 8.77
C VAL A 5 -0.28 4.34 7.77
N LEU A 6 -1.45 4.87 8.11
CA LEU A 6 -2.16 5.91 7.36
C LEU A 6 -2.61 7.01 8.32
N GLY A 7 -2.24 8.27 8.06
CA GLY A 7 -2.61 9.41 8.91
C GLY A 7 -2.20 9.24 10.38
N GLY A 8 -1.11 8.51 10.63
CA GLY A 8 -0.63 8.17 11.98
C GLY A 8 -1.35 6.99 12.66
N THR A 9 -2.35 6.38 12.02
CA THR A 9 -3.04 5.18 12.49
C THR A 9 -2.41 3.93 11.89
N ASP A 10 -2.03 2.95 12.71
CA ASP A 10 -1.51 1.66 12.24
C ASP A 10 -2.65 0.63 12.13
N PHE A 11 -2.92 0.20 10.90
CA PHE A 11 -3.91 -0.82 10.56
C PHE A 11 -3.32 -2.24 10.56
N ALA A 12 -2.05 -2.39 10.93
CA ALA A 12 -1.26 -3.62 10.74
C ALA A 12 -1.32 -4.12 9.29
N VAL A 13 -0.74 -5.28 9.00
CA VAL A 13 -0.80 -5.89 7.66
C VAL A 13 -1.43 -7.25 7.75
N ASP A 14 -2.52 -7.45 7.01
CA ASP A 14 -3.07 -8.78 6.78
C ASP A 14 -2.24 -9.47 5.70
N ARG A 15 -1.26 -10.26 6.14
CA ARG A 15 -0.39 -11.02 5.24
C ARG A 15 -1.13 -12.07 4.42
N SER A 16 -2.30 -12.55 4.87
CA SER A 16 -3.06 -13.59 4.19
C SER A 16 -3.86 -13.05 3.00
N ALA A 17 -4.29 -11.79 3.09
CA ALA A 17 -4.96 -11.06 2.02
C ALA A 17 -4.00 -10.27 1.12
N SER A 18 -2.74 -10.07 1.53
CA SER A 18 -1.76 -9.27 0.79
C SER A 18 -0.92 -10.12 -0.18
N SER A 19 -0.57 -9.55 -1.33
CA SER A 19 0.24 -10.20 -2.37
C SER A 19 1.28 -9.26 -2.99
N VAL A 20 2.35 -9.87 -3.50
CA VAL A 20 3.36 -9.21 -4.33
C VAL A 20 3.74 -10.16 -5.47
N GLU A 21 3.43 -9.74 -6.68
CA GLU A 21 3.50 -10.56 -7.89
C GLU A 21 4.40 -9.87 -8.93
N PRO A 22 5.71 -10.20 -8.96
CA PRO A 22 6.59 -9.73 -10.02
C PRO A 22 6.33 -10.48 -11.32
N ALA A 23 6.28 -9.76 -12.43
CA ALA A 23 6.09 -10.32 -13.77
C ALA A 23 7.41 -10.36 -14.59
N PRO A 24 7.53 -11.26 -15.58
CA PRO A 24 8.74 -11.36 -16.42
C PRO A 24 9.04 -10.13 -17.27
N ASP A 25 8.03 -9.30 -17.54
CA ASP A 25 8.17 -8.05 -18.31
C ASP A 25 8.73 -6.87 -17.48
N GLY A 26 9.06 -7.12 -16.20
CA GLY A 26 9.61 -6.11 -15.30
C GLY A 26 8.55 -5.29 -14.56
N THR A 27 7.27 -5.62 -14.73
CA THR A 27 6.20 -5.03 -13.91
C THR A 27 6.01 -5.76 -12.59
N VAL A 28 5.33 -5.12 -11.65
CA VAL A 28 4.93 -5.71 -10.37
C VAL A 28 3.48 -5.36 -10.07
N THR A 29 2.73 -6.34 -9.59
CA THR A 29 1.41 -6.15 -9.00
C THR A 29 1.50 -6.34 -7.50
N ILE A 30 0.94 -5.41 -6.74
CA ILE A 30 1.00 -5.39 -5.28
C ILE A 30 -0.38 -5.10 -4.75
N GLU A 31 -0.75 -5.86 -3.72
CA GLU A 31 -1.94 -5.63 -2.94
C GLU A 31 -1.58 -5.77 -1.46
N VAL A 32 -1.80 -4.72 -0.67
CA VAL A 32 -1.55 -4.74 0.77
C VAL A 32 -2.81 -4.34 1.51
N TRP A 33 -3.23 -5.18 2.44
CA TRP A 33 -4.41 -4.98 3.26
C TRP A 33 -4.04 -4.67 4.71
N GLY A 34 -4.77 -3.73 5.31
CA GLY A 34 -4.89 -3.64 6.76
C GLY A 34 -5.68 -4.81 7.33
N THR A 35 -5.56 -5.04 8.63
CA THR A 35 -6.30 -6.12 9.32
C THR A 35 -7.69 -5.66 9.75
N ASP A 36 -8.65 -6.59 9.77
CA ASP A 36 -9.98 -6.35 10.37
C ASP A 36 -9.86 -6.01 11.87
N GLU A 37 -8.98 -6.68 12.61
CA GLU A 37 -8.77 -6.43 14.05
C GLU A 37 -8.35 -4.99 14.33
N ALA A 38 -7.34 -4.46 13.63
CA ALA A 38 -6.89 -3.10 13.82
C ALA A 38 -7.92 -2.07 13.35
N PHE A 39 -8.69 -2.40 12.32
CA PHE A 39 -9.81 -1.58 11.84
C PHE A 39 -10.91 -1.50 12.90
N GLU A 40 -11.39 -2.63 13.42
CA GLU A 40 -12.42 -2.70 14.45
C GLU A 40 -11.98 -2.00 15.76
N ALA A 41 -10.70 -2.10 16.11
CA ALA A 41 -10.14 -1.45 17.30
C ALA A 41 -10.17 0.10 17.26
N GLN A 42 -10.31 0.73 16.07
CA GLN A 42 -10.45 2.19 15.97
C GLN A 42 -11.75 2.70 16.59
N GLY A 43 -12.81 1.88 16.55
CA GLY A 43 -14.15 2.26 16.96
C GLY A 43 -14.74 3.46 16.20
N ASP A 44 -15.90 3.92 16.65
CA ASP A 44 -16.71 4.92 15.94
C ASP A 44 -16.25 6.38 16.13
N THR A 45 -15.15 6.61 16.85
CA THR A 45 -14.66 7.96 17.18
C THR A 45 -13.26 8.26 16.61
N GLY A 46 -12.61 7.29 15.97
CA GLY A 46 -11.30 7.47 15.36
C GLY A 46 -11.32 8.40 14.13
N PRO A 47 -10.14 8.87 13.67
CA PRO A 47 -10.04 9.71 12.46
C PRO A 47 -10.57 9.02 11.19
N PHE A 48 -10.62 7.68 11.21
CA PHE A 48 -11.14 6.84 10.14
C PHE A 48 -12.50 6.19 10.47
N ALA A 49 -13.27 6.69 11.45
CA ALA A 49 -14.55 6.09 11.85
C ALA A 49 -15.63 6.01 10.74
N TRP A 50 -15.44 6.73 9.63
CA TRP A 50 -16.33 6.73 8.47
C TRP A 50 -16.01 5.61 7.46
N VAL A 51 -14.87 4.93 7.60
CA VAL A 51 -14.45 3.86 6.68
C VAL A 51 -15.24 2.58 6.94
N THR A 52 -15.41 1.76 5.92
CA THR A 52 -16.32 0.59 5.98
C THR A 52 -15.59 -0.75 5.93
N ARG A 53 -14.27 -0.72 5.79
CA ARG A 53 -13.38 -1.88 5.74
C ARG A 53 -11.93 -1.44 5.99
N PRO A 54 -11.01 -2.38 6.26
CA PRO A 54 -9.59 -2.08 6.34
C PRO A 54 -9.05 -1.44 5.05
N PRO A 55 -7.99 -0.62 5.14
CA PRO A 55 -7.36 -0.04 3.97
C PRO A 55 -6.81 -1.12 3.04
N ARG A 56 -7.04 -0.95 1.74
CA ARG A 56 -6.42 -1.71 0.66
C ARG A 56 -5.59 -0.79 -0.20
N LEU A 57 -4.27 -0.94 -0.14
CA LEU A 57 -3.34 -0.29 -1.07
C LEU A 57 -3.07 -1.24 -2.23
N TYR A 58 -3.19 -0.76 -3.47
CA TYR A 58 -2.90 -1.57 -4.64
C TYR A 58 -2.12 -0.79 -5.70
N LEU A 59 -1.23 -1.50 -6.38
CA LEU A 59 -0.49 -1.07 -7.55
C LEU A 59 -0.57 -2.20 -8.58
N THR A 60 -1.17 -1.98 -9.73
CA THR A 60 -1.40 -3.04 -10.73
C THR A 60 -0.46 -2.90 -11.92
N ALA A 61 0.36 -3.93 -12.17
CA ALA A 61 1.27 -4.03 -13.31
C ALA A 61 2.17 -2.78 -13.50
N VAL A 62 2.64 -2.19 -12.40
CA VAL A 62 3.48 -1.00 -12.45
C VAL A 62 4.93 -1.36 -12.81
N PRO A 63 5.60 -0.64 -13.71
CA PRO A 63 6.97 -0.93 -14.09
C PRO A 63 7.94 -0.62 -12.94
N ALA A 64 8.75 -1.60 -12.55
CA ALA A 64 9.77 -1.43 -11.52
C ALA A 64 11.15 -1.17 -12.13
N VAL A 65 11.83 -0.15 -11.62
CA VAL A 65 13.21 0.16 -12.00
C VAL A 65 14.15 -0.60 -11.06
N ARG A 66 15.10 -1.35 -11.60
CA ARG A 66 16.12 -2.04 -10.80
C ARG A 66 17.46 -1.33 -10.87
N THR A 67 18.02 -1.05 -9.70
CA THR A 67 19.39 -0.55 -9.54
C THR A 67 20.15 -1.48 -8.59
N GLY A 68 20.95 -2.39 -9.14
CA GLY A 68 21.56 -3.46 -8.36
C GLY A 68 20.50 -4.40 -7.78
N ASP A 69 20.57 -4.62 -6.46
CA ASP A 69 19.64 -5.49 -5.71
C ASP A 69 18.39 -4.75 -5.20
N VAL A 70 18.22 -3.47 -5.56
CA VAL A 70 17.08 -2.63 -5.17
C VAL A 70 16.13 -2.47 -6.35
N ALA A 71 14.84 -2.67 -6.11
CA ALA A 71 13.78 -2.35 -7.06
C ALA A 71 12.96 -1.16 -6.54
N THR A 72 12.66 -0.18 -7.38
CA THR A 72 11.85 0.98 -7.03
C THR A 72 10.72 1.24 -8.02
N VAL A 73 9.64 1.84 -7.53
CA VAL A 73 8.56 2.40 -8.35
C VAL A 73 8.22 3.76 -7.75
N ALA A 74 8.36 4.83 -8.52
CA ALA A 74 7.75 6.12 -8.17
C ALA A 74 6.35 6.15 -8.78
N PHE A 75 5.35 6.55 -7.99
CA PHE A 75 4.00 6.76 -8.47
C PHE A 75 3.58 8.18 -8.13
N ASP A 76 3.42 9.00 -9.15
CA ASP A 76 2.88 10.35 -9.12
C ASP A 76 1.56 10.40 -9.89
N ASP A 77 0.98 11.60 -10.04
CA ASP A 77 -0.28 11.78 -10.77
C ASP A 77 -0.20 11.23 -12.21
N GLY A 78 0.95 11.41 -12.88
CA GLY A 78 1.14 10.89 -14.24
C GLY A 78 1.21 9.36 -14.29
N MET A 79 1.78 8.73 -13.27
CA MET A 79 1.78 7.27 -13.13
C MET A 79 0.38 6.73 -12.86
N ALA A 80 -0.37 7.39 -11.99
CA ALA A 80 -1.75 7.01 -11.61
C ALA A 80 -2.76 7.17 -12.76
N ASP A 81 -2.47 8.06 -13.73
CA ASP A 81 -3.26 8.19 -14.97
C ASP A 81 -3.05 7.00 -15.94
N LEU A 82 -1.90 6.31 -15.84
CA LEU A 82 -1.51 5.23 -16.76
C LEU A 82 -1.75 3.83 -16.17
N TYR A 83 -1.72 3.69 -14.85
CA TYR A 83 -1.78 2.42 -14.14
C TYR A 83 -2.83 2.46 -13.03
N ASP A 84 -3.39 1.30 -12.71
CA ASP A 84 -4.35 1.20 -11.62
C ASP A 84 -3.63 1.17 -10.26
N ILE A 85 -3.49 2.37 -9.70
CA ILE A 85 -2.83 2.65 -8.43
C ILE A 85 -3.84 3.34 -7.52
N GLY A 86 -3.91 2.94 -6.26
CA GLY A 86 -4.77 3.64 -5.32
C GLY A 86 -4.85 3.03 -3.93
N LEU A 87 -5.55 3.75 -3.06
CA LEU A 87 -5.90 3.34 -1.72
C LEU A 87 -7.42 3.25 -1.61
N TYR A 88 -7.96 2.17 -1.05
CA TYR A 88 -9.40 2.01 -0.86
C TYR A 88 -9.73 1.77 0.61
N LEU A 89 -10.62 2.59 1.18
CA LEU A 89 -11.14 2.47 2.55
C LEU A 89 -12.70 2.49 2.58
N HIS A 90 -13.28 3.19 1.62
CA HIS A 90 -14.72 3.30 1.34
C HIS A 90 -14.91 3.86 -0.07
N GLU A 91 -14.12 4.89 -0.36
CA GLU A 91 -13.86 5.42 -1.70
C GLU A 91 -12.42 5.15 -2.11
N ARG A 92 -12.15 5.25 -3.42
CA ARG A 92 -10.79 5.23 -3.96
C ARG A 92 -10.16 6.59 -3.75
N GLY A 93 -8.98 6.58 -3.14
CA GLY A 93 -8.08 7.71 -3.01
C GLY A 93 -6.89 7.59 -3.96
N ASP A 94 -6.52 8.71 -4.57
CA ASP A 94 -5.27 8.81 -5.34
C ASP A 94 -4.08 8.70 -4.40
N VAL A 95 -2.99 8.09 -4.89
CA VAL A 95 -1.80 7.79 -4.10
C VAL A 95 -0.58 8.33 -4.83
N ILE A 96 0.26 9.07 -4.09
CA ILE A 96 1.55 9.58 -4.56
C ILE A 96 2.64 9.09 -3.62
N GLY A 97 3.77 8.63 -4.14
CA GLY A 97 4.87 8.16 -3.33
C GLY A 97 5.87 7.28 -4.06
N GLU A 98 6.57 6.49 -3.27
CA GLU A 98 7.60 5.57 -3.73
C GLU A 98 7.42 4.21 -3.08
N LEU A 99 7.63 3.17 -3.88
CA LEU A 99 7.89 1.83 -3.45
C LEU A 99 9.37 1.53 -3.57
N THR A 100 9.92 0.86 -2.57
CA THR A 100 11.25 0.26 -2.59
C THR A 100 11.17 -1.18 -2.12
N VAL A 101 11.83 -2.09 -2.83
CA VAL A 101 12.15 -3.44 -2.34
C VAL A 101 13.65 -3.49 -2.10
N ASP A 102 14.04 -3.68 -0.85
CA ASP A 102 15.44 -3.73 -0.44
C ASP A 102 16.03 -5.15 -0.52
N PRO A 103 17.36 -5.30 -0.43
CA PRO A 103 18.02 -6.61 -0.48
C PRO A 103 17.69 -7.51 0.74
N ALA A 104 17.22 -6.93 1.85
CA ALA A 104 16.72 -7.66 3.00
C ALA A 104 15.31 -8.24 2.75
N ARG A 105 14.80 -8.12 1.52
CA ARG A 105 13.47 -8.56 1.09
C ARG A 105 12.36 -7.88 1.88
N THR A 106 12.54 -6.60 2.18
CA THR A 106 11.49 -5.74 2.72
C THR A 106 10.93 -4.87 1.60
N LEU A 107 9.62 -4.95 1.40
CA LEU A 107 8.87 -3.99 0.62
C LEU A 107 8.52 -2.81 1.54
N ARG A 108 8.85 -1.60 1.12
CA ARG A 108 8.45 -0.37 1.77
C ARG A 108 7.74 0.53 0.76
N ILE A 109 6.59 1.04 1.16
CA ILE A 109 5.87 2.07 0.42
C ILE A 109 5.76 3.29 1.33
N SER A 110 6.16 4.46 0.84
CA SER A 110 6.05 5.72 1.56
C SER A 110 5.52 6.82 0.66
N GLY A 111 4.60 7.63 1.18
CA GLY A 111 3.97 8.70 0.40
C GLY A 111 2.77 9.32 1.08
N SER A 112 1.79 9.73 0.29
CA SER A 112 0.49 10.20 0.77
C SER A 112 -0.64 9.66 -0.08
N ALA A 113 -1.84 9.61 0.51
CA ALA A 113 -3.06 9.23 -0.17
C ALA A 113 -4.14 10.30 0.04
N GLN A 114 -4.99 10.52 -0.95
CA GLN A 114 -6.19 11.32 -0.80
C GLN A 114 -7.27 10.52 -0.08
N VAL A 115 -7.73 11.01 1.06
CA VAL A 115 -8.67 10.33 1.94
C VAL A 115 -9.69 11.35 2.43
N ASN A 116 -10.96 11.18 2.03
CA ASN A 116 -12.04 12.11 2.40
C ASN A 116 -11.69 13.59 2.10
N GLY A 117 -11.10 13.83 0.92
CA GLY A 117 -10.67 15.14 0.45
C GLY A 117 -9.44 15.74 1.14
N ARG A 118 -8.67 14.94 1.89
CA ARG A 118 -7.42 15.36 2.56
C ARG A 118 -6.26 14.46 2.17
N ALA A 119 -5.07 15.05 2.04
CA ALA A 119 -3.84 14.28 1.91
C ALA A 119 -3.43 13.72 3.27
N GLU A 120 -3.45 12.41 3.42
CA GLU A 120 -2.97 11.69 4.61
C GLU A 120 -1.61 11.06 4.32
N SER A 121 -0.70 11.11 5.28
CA SER A 121 0.59 10.43 5.16
C SER A 121 0.43 8.91 5.18
N MET A 122 1.26 8.21 4.42
CA MET A 122 1.23 6.76 4.30
C MET A 122 2.64 6.18 4.42
N ASP A 123 2.81 5.17 5.27
CA ASP A 123 4.01 4.34 5.36
C ASP A 123 3.61 2.88 5.59
N VAL A 124 3.92 2.03 4.61
CA VAL A 124 3.65 0.60 4.63
C VAL A 124 4.98 -0.13 4.55
N GLN A 125 5.15 -1.13 5.40
CA GLN A 125 6.35 -1.97 5.40
C GLN A 125 5.93 -3.43 5.52
N VAL A 126 6.45 -4.28 4.65
CA VAL A 126 6.12 -5.70 4.59
C VAL A 126 7.37 -6.53 4.32
N SER A 127 7.66 -7.52 5.15
CA SER A 127 8.68 -8.54 4.87
C SER A 127 8.20 -9.51 3.80
N LEU A 128 9.04 -9.92 2.85
CA LEU A 128 8.72 -10.86 1.78
C LEU A 128 9.29 -12.27 2.07
N PRO A 129 8.74 -13.35 1.47
CA PRO A 129 7.63 -13.36 0.52
C PRO A 129 6.28 -13.09 1.19
N LEU A 130 5.38 -12.42 0.46
CA LEU A 130 3.96 -12.51 0.72
C LEU A 130 3.44 -13.75 -0.02
N LEU A 131 2.73 -14.63 0.70
CA LEU A 131 2.07 -15.78 0.14
C LEU A 131 0.58 -15.43 0.11
N GLY A 132 0.10 -14.88 -1.01
CA GLY A 132 -1.34 -14.72 -1.21
C GLY A 132 -2.02 -16.08 -1.27
N ALA A 133 -3.22 -16.17 -0.70
CA ALA A 133 -4.07 -17.37 -0.74
C ALA A 133 -4.80 -17.53 -2.08
#